data_AF-F6CXK8-F1
#
_entry.id   AF-F6CXK8-F1
#
_cell.length_a   1.000
_cell.length_b   1.000
_cell.length_c   1.000
_cell.angle_alpha   90.00
_cell.angle_beta   90.00
_cell.angle_gamma   90.00
#
_symmetry.space_group_name_H-M   'P 1'
#
loop_
_entity.id
_entity.type
_entity.pdbx_description
1 polymer ?
#
loop_
_entity_poly.entity_id
_entity_poly.type
_entity_poly.pdbx_seq_one_letter_code
_entity_poly.pdbx_strand_id
1 'polypeptide(L)'
;MRDLNWENALYDHQHSMIKRLDSFRKQTKNGEYSRDEIMVIEHSFQLLVASMLDLAKYVLKHHYQTEVQARKDVLEALISHKDVTFEQAEQIKYLIQLRDSILHDYLEENFDNLAEAMTLKRYSLVEVLTKEWVSRLTNLEK
;
A
#
# COMPACT_ATOMS: atom_id res chain seq x y z
N MET A 1 15.25 13.27 12.75
CA MET A 1 15.97 13.53 11.48
C MET A 1 15.42 12.58 10.44
N ARG A 2 15.32 12.99 9.16
CA ARG A 2 14.87 12.10 8.08
C ARG A 2 15.92 11.01 7.83
N ASP A 3 15.46 9.81 7.49
CA ASP A 3 16.28 8.67 7.08
C ASP A 3 16.10 8.41 5.57
N LEU A 4 16.97 9.03 4.76
CA LEU A 4 16.91 8.91 3.31
C LEU A 4 17.22 7.50 2.80
N ASN A 5 18.00 6.71 3.55
CA ASN A 5 18.30 5.33 3.18
C ASN A 5 17.05 4.46 3.34
N TRP A 6 16.33 4.65 4.45
CA TRP A 6 15.05 4.00 4.67
C TRP A 6 14.00 4.41 3.62
N GLU A 7 13.89 5.71 3.30
CA GLU A 7 12.95 6.20 2.28
C GLU A 7 13.20 5.54 0.90
N ASN A 8 14.46 5.47 0.46
CA ASN A 8 14.84 4.83 -0.80
C ASN A 8 14.58 3.31 -0.77
N ALA A 9 14.97 2.62 0.31
CA ALA A 9 14.73 1.19 0.46
C ALA A 9 13.24 0.83 0.46
N LEU A 10 12.40 1.67 1.08
CA LEU A 10 10.95 1.52 1.11
C LEU A 10 10.35 1.70 -0.30
N TYR A 11 10.82 2.70 -1.03
CA TYR A 11 10.41 2.94 -2.41
C TYR A 11 10.72 1.74 -3.32
N ASP A 12 11.95 1.23 -3.25
CA ASP A 12 12.38 0.05 -4.02
C ASP A 12 11.57 -1.19 -3.64
N HIS A 13 11.26 -1.35 -2.35
CA HIS A 13 10.41 -2.42 -1.85
C HIS A 13 9.00 -2.35 -2.43
N GLN A 14 8.34 -1.19 -2.35
CA GLN A 14 7.00 -0.98 -2.91
C GLN A 14 6.98 -1.21 -4.43
N HIS A 15 7.99 -0.71 -5.14
CA HIS A 15 8.12 -0.94 -6.58
C HIS A 15 8.28 -2.43 -6.92
N SER A 16 9.08 -3.17 -6.14
CA SER A 16 9.23 -4.62 -6.28
C SER A 16 7.91 -5.36 -6.07
N MET A 17 7.13 -4.99 -5.04
CA MET A 17 5.82 -5.60 -4.77
C MET A 17 4.83 -5.32 -5.91
N ILE A 18 4.75 -4.08 -6.38
CA ILE A 18 3.90 -3.70 -7.53
C ILE A 18 4.29 -4.50 -8.78
N LYS A 19 5.59 -4.65 -9.06
CA LYS A 19 6.09 -5.43 -10.20
C LYS A 19 5.72 -6.91 -10.10
N ARG A 20 5.73 -7.49 -8.90
CA ARG A 20 5.28 -8.87 -8.67
C ARG A 20 3.78 -9.00 -8.97
N LEU A 21 2.95 -8.15 -8.37
CA LEU A 21 1.50 -8.13 -8.62
C LEU A 21 1.17 -7.93 -10.10
N ASP A 22 1.89 -7.03 -10.79
CA ASP A 22 1.75 -6.80 -12.22
C ASP A 22 2.12 -8.02 -13.07
N SER A 23 3.10 -8.82 -12.64
CA SER A 23 3.50 -10.06 -13.31
C SER A 23 2.39 -11.11 -13.24
N PHE A 24 1.85 -11.34 -12.04
CA PHE A 24 0.76 -12.28 -11.84
C PHE A 24 -0.52 -11.87 -12.57
N ARG A 25 -0.90 -10.58 -12.50
CA ARG A 25 -2.04 -10.04 -13.25
C ARG A 25 -1.94 -10.29 -14.77
N LYS A 26 -0.72 -10.30 -15.33
CA LYS A 26 -0.52 -10.59 -16.75
C LYS A 26 -0.60 -12.09 -17.06
N GLN A 27 -0.21 -12.94 -16.11
CA GLN A 27 -0.25 -14.41 -16.24
C GLN A 27 -1.67 -14.96 -16.18
N THR A 28 -2.56 -14.36 -15.38
CA THR A 28 -3.97 -14.79 -15.22
C THR A 28 -4.77 -14.86 -16.51
N LYS A 29 -4.33 -14.15 -17.57
CA LYS A 29 -4.96 -14.25 -18.89
C LYS A 29 -4.90 -15.66 -19.50
N ASN A 30 -4.06 -16.55 -18.96
CA ASN A 30 -3.73 -17.84 -19.54
C ASN A 30 -3.98 -19.05 -18.61
N GLY A 31 -4.48 -18.89 -17.38
CA GLY A 31 -4.75 -20.01 -16.45
C GLY A 31 -5.10 -19.61 -15.01
N GLU A 32 -5.56 -20.60 -14.22
CA GLU A 32 -5.76 -20.48 -12.76
C GLU A 32 -4.41 -20.43 -12.03
N TYR A 33 -4.35 -19.72 -10.91
CA TYR A 33 -3.16 -19.67 -10.06
C TYR A 33 -3.03 -20.94 -9.22
N SER A 34 -1.79 -21.40 -9.05
CA SER A 34 -1.47 -22.39 -8.03
C SER A 34 -1.52 -21.79 -6.62
N ARG A 35 -1.63 -22.65 -5.61
CA ARG A 35 -1.66 -22.25 -4.20
C ARG A 35 -0.43 -21.43 -3.78
N ASP A 36 0.75 -21.82 -4.25
CA ASP A 36 1.99 -21.10 -3.95
C ASP A 36 1.98 -19.70 -4.58
N GLU A 37 1.41 -19.56 -5.78
CA GLU A 37 1.26 -18.26 -6.44
C GLU A 37 0.26 -17.36 -5.70
N ILE A 38 -0.86 -17.93 -5.24
CA ILE A 38 -1.84 -17.24 -4.40
C ILE A 38 -1.15 -16.67 -3.16
N MET A 39 -0.39 -17.50 -2.42
CA MET A 39 0.34 -17.04 -1.22
C MET A 39 1.34 -15.92 -1.52
N VAL A 40 2.06 -16.00 -2.66
CA VAL A 40 3.01 -14.95 -3.06
C VAL A 40 2.28 -13.65 -3.41
N ILE A 41 1.14 -13.73 -4.08
CA ILE A 41 0.29 -12.58 -4.44
C ILE A 41 -0.23 -11.90 -3.17
N GLU A 42 -0.84 -12.67 -2.28
CA GLU A 42 -1.38 -12.21 -1.00
C GLU A 42 -0.30 -11.53 -0.16
N HIS A 43 0.85 -12.19 0.01
CA HIS A 43 1.94 -11.65 0.78
C HIS A 43 2.52 -10.37 0.16
N SER A 44 2.66 -10.34 -1.17
CA SER A 44 3.11 -9.13 -1.88
C SER A 44 2.15 -7.96 -1.69
N PHE A 45 0.84 -8.22 -1.73
CA PHE A 45 -0.18 -7.22 -1.46
C PHE A 45 -0.15 -6.72 -0.01
N GLN A 46 -0.05 -7.65 0.95
CA GLN A 46 0.04 -7.33 2.38
C GLN A 46 1.23 -6.43 2.69
N LEU A 47 2.41 -6.73 2.13
CA LEU A 47 3.63 -5.95 2.29
C LEU A 47 3.53 -4.58 1.62
N LEU A 48 2.91 -4.51 0.43
CA LEU A 48 2.69 -3.24 -0.27
C LEU A 48 1.82 -2.29 0.55
N VAL A 49 0.68 -2.78 1.07
CA VAL A 49 -0.22 -1.94 1.88
C VAL A 49 0.42 -1.59 3.22
N ALA A 50 1.14 -2.51 3.86
CA ALA A 50 1.84 -2.22 5.12
C ALA A 50 2.92 -1.14 4.94
N SER A 51 3.75 -1.26 3.90
CA SER A 51 4.79 -0.28 3.61
C SER A 51 4.22 1.09 3.23
N MET A 52 3.06 1.15 2.56
CA MET A 52 2.34 2.41 2.30
C MET A 52 1.93 3.10 3.61
N LEU A 53 1.36 2.35 4.57
CA LEU A 53 0.95 2.92 5.86
C LEU A 53 2.14 3.38 6.69
N ASP A 54 3.25 2.64 6.63
CA ASP A 54 4.48 3.02 7.33
C ASP A 54 5.09 4.30 6.72
N LEU A 55 5.03 4.49 5.39
CA LEU A 55 5.39 5.75 4.73
C LEU A 55 4.48 6.90 5.17
N ALA A 56 3.17 6.70 5.16
CA ALA A 56 2.21 7.70 5.59
C ALA A 56 2.46 8.15 7.04
N LYS A 57 2.69 7.20 7.95
CA LYS A 57 3.05 7.48 9.35
C LYS A 57 4.36 8.28 9.43
N TYR A 58 5.35 7.92 8.63
CA TYR A 58 6.61 8.65 8.56
C TYR A 58 6.42 10.09 8.08
N VAL A 59 5.59 10.30 7.05
CA VAL A 59 5.23 11.63 6.53
C VAL A 59 4.52 12.45 7.60
N LEU A 60 3.54 11.88 8.29
CA LEU A 60 2.83 12.55 9.39
C LEU A 60 3.78 13.00 10.50
N LYS A 61 4.74 12.16 10.86
CA LYS A 61 5.76 12.48 11.87
C LYS A 61 6.70 13.60 11.41
N HIS A 62 7.21 13.52 10.18
CA HIS A 62 8.26 14.42 9.71
C HIS A 62 7.74 15.73 9.11
N HIS A 63 6.55 15.72 8.50
CA HIS A 63 5.94 16.91 7.90
C HIS A 63 5.07 17.68 8.89
N TYR A 64 4.30 16.98 9.74
CA TYR A 64 3.31 17.61 10.63
C TYR A 64 3.64 17.50 12.12
N GLN A 65 4.71 16.79 12.50
CA GLN A 65 5.02 16.47 13.91
C GLN A 65 3.88 15.68 14.59
N THR A 66 3.06 14.97 13.80
CA THR A 66 1.95 14.16 14.29
C THR A 66 2.43 12.72 14.47
N GLU A 67 2.45 12.23 15.70
CA GLU A 67 2.85 10.85 15.99
C GLU A 67 1.65 9.92 16.07
N VAL A 68 1.43 9.14 15.02
CA VAL A 68 0.37 8.13 14.96
C VAL A 68 0.89 6.79 15.48
N GLN A 69 0.34 6.27 16.58
CA GLN A 69 0.84 5.04 17.18
C GLN A 69 0.39 3.79 16.41
N ALA A 70 -0.91 3.61 16.15
CA ALA A 70 -1.43 2.42 15.49
C ALA A 70 -1.69 2.64 13.99
N ARG A 71 -1.45 1.60 13.16
CA ARG A 71 -1.67 1.65 11.71
C ARG A 71 -3.11 1.97 11.30
N LYS A 72 -4.09 1.51 12.09
CA LYS A 72 -5.53 1.77 11.87
C LYS A 72 -5.87 3.27 11.93
N ASP A 73 -5.10 4.06 12.66
CA ASP A 73 -5.36 5.49 12.87
C ASP A 73 -4.67 6.36 11.79
N VAL A 74 -3.83 5.77 10.95
CA VAL A 74 -3.05 6.50 9.92
C VAL A 74 -3.94 7.14 8.88
N LEU A 75 -4.99 6.45 8.42
CA LEU A 75 -5.91 7.00 7.42
C LEU A 75 -6.67 8.22 7.96
N GLU A 76 -7.14 8.15 9.20
CA GLU A 76 -7.84 9.28 9.85
C GLU A 76 -6.91 10.50 9.97
N ALA A 77 -5.65 10.27 10.35
CA ALA A 77 -4.65 11.33 10.39
C ALA A 77 -4.40 11.95 9.00
N LEU A 78 -4.22 11.13 7.96
CA LEU A 78 -4.07 11.62 6.57
C LEU A 78 -5.26 12.49 6.13
N ILE A 79 -6.48 12.08 6.44
CA ILE A 79 -7.70 12.84 6.14
C ILE A 79 -7.70 14.17 6.89
N SER A 80 -7.37 14.16 8.18
CA SER A 80 -7.35 15.36 9.02
C SER A 80 -6.37 16.43 8.52
N HIS A 81 -5.24 16.00 7.97
CA HIS A 81 -4.22 16.88 7.39
C HIS A 81 -4.47 17.23 5.91
N LYS A 82 -5.58 16.75 5.32
CA LYS A 82 -5.92 16.90 3.89
C LYS A 82 -4.82 16.38 2.96
N ASP A 83 -4.09 15.36 3.41
CA ASP A 83 -3.03 14.74 2.63
C ASP A 83 -3.56 13.89 1.48
N VAL A 84 -4.82 13.48 1.57
CA VAL A 84 -5.54 12.65 0.61
C VAL A 84 -6.89 13.26 0.26
N THR A 85 -7.34 13.08 -0.97
CA THR A 85 -8.71 13.42 -1.38
C THR A 85 -9.71 12.41 -0.80
N PHE A 86 -11.00 12.75 -0.84
CA PHE A 86 -12.06 11.81 -0.44
C PHE A 86 -11.99 10.50 -1.23
N GLU A 87 -11.78 10.58 -2.54
CA GLU A 87 -11.65 9.40 -3.42
C GLU A 87 -10.41 8.57 -3.06
N GLN A 88 -9.26 9.21 -2.83
CA GLN A 88 -8.06 8.52 -2.39
C GLN A 88 -8.27 7.85 -1.02
N ALA A 89 -8.94 8.51 -0.08
CA ALA A 89 -9.24 7.97 1.23
C ALA A 89 -10.10 6.71 1.17
N GLU A 90 -11.15 6.70 0.35
CA GLU A 90 -12.01 5.53 0.15
C GLU A 90 -11.24 4.36 -0.50
N GLN A 91 -10.37 4.65 -1.46
CA GLN A 91 -9.52 3.61 -2.06
C GLN A 91 -8.49 3.06 -1.06
N ILE A 92 -7.85 3.92 -0.26
CA ILE A 92 -6.92 3.48 0.81
C ILE A 92 -7.68 2.60 1.82
N LYS A 93 -8.87 3.01 2.24
CA LYS A 93 -9.72 2.25 3.16
C LYS A 93 -10.02 0.85 2.62
N TYR A 94 -10.40 0.76 1.34
CA TYR A 94 -10.61 -0.53 0.67
C TYR A 94 -9.35 -1.40 0.70
N LEU A 95 -8.17 -0.85 0.39
CA LEU A 95 -6.91 -1.60 0.41
C LEU A 95 -6.56 -2.11 1.82
N ILE A 96 -6.79 -1.30 2.86
CA ILE A 96 -6.59 -1.70 4.25
C ILE A 96 -7.53 -2.85 4.63
N GLN A 97 -8.82 -2.71 4.33
CA GLN A 97 -9.82 -3.75 4.61
C GLN A 97 -9.49 -5.05 3.89
N LEU A 98 -9.13 -4.97 2.61
CA LEU A 98 -8.73 -6.14 1.82
C LEU A 98 -7.49 -6.82 2.42
N ARG A 99 -6.48 -6.04 2.82
CA ARG A 99 -5.29 -6.57 3.50
C ARG A 99 -5.67 -7.32 4.78
N ASP A 100 -6.55 -6.75 5.59
CA ASP A 100 -6.96 -7.34 6.86
C ASP A 100 -7.79 -8.62 6.65
N SER A 101 -8.64 -8.66 5.61
CA SER A 101 -9.33 -9.90 5.20
C SER A 101 -8.34 -10.99 4.81
N ILE A 102 -7.34 -10.67 3.98
CA ILE A 102 -6.32 -11.65 3.53
C ILE A 102 -5.41 -12.10 4.69
N LEU A 103 -5.11 -11.23 5.66
CA LEU A 103 -4.26 -11.57 6.80
C LEU A 103 -4.81 -12.74 7.64
N HIS A 104 -6.13 -12.89 7.63
CA HIS A 104 -6.84 -13.93 8.36
C HIS A 104 -7.47 -14.98 7.43
N ASP A 105 -7.11 -14.97 6.15
CA ASP A 105 -7.72 -15.83 5.12
C ASP A 105 -7.09 -17.23 5.08
N TYR A 106 -7.19 -17.97 6.20
CA TYR A 106 -6.66 -19.33 6.29
C TYR A 106 -7.40 -20.35 5.41
N LEU A 107 -8.55 -19.97 4.86
CA LEU A 107 -9.44 -20.81 4.07
C LEU A 107 -9.50 -20.40 2.59
N GLU A 108 -8.69 -19.42 2.16
CA GLU A 108 -8.66 -18.92 0.77
C GLU A 108 -10.02 -18.39 0.28
N GLU A 109 -10.87 -17.89 1.19
CA GLU A 109 -12.21 -17.39 0.89
C GLU A 109 -12.20 -15.95 0.35
N ASN A 110 -11.08 -15.24 0.49
CA ASN A 110 -10.96 -13.82 0.17
C ASN A 110 -10.06 -13.55 -1.04
N PHE A 111 -9.45 -14.58 -1.63
CA PHE A 111 -8.58 -14.41 -2.79
C PHE A 111 -9.31 -13.81 -3.99
N ASP A 112 -10.60 -14.14 -4.20
CA ASP A 112 -11.40 -13.57 -5.29
C ASP A 112 -11.48 -12.03 -5.24
N ASN A 113 -11.61 -11.48 -4.03
CA ASN A 113 -11.60 -10.02 -3.83
C ASN A 113 -10.23 -9.42 -4.18
N LEU A 114 -9.14 -10.13 -3.86
CA LEU A 114 -7.79 -9.71 -4.23
C LEU A 114 -7.56 -9.80 -5.74
N ALA A 115 -8.03 -10.87 -6.39
CA ALA A 115 -7.96 -11.06 -7.82
C ALA A 115 -8.73 -9.97 -8.58
N GLU A 116 -9.91 -9.57 -8.08
CA GLU A 116 -10.66 -8.43 -8.61
C GLU A 116 -9.87 -7.12 -8.44
N ALA A 117 -9.37 -6.85 -7.22
CA ALA A 117 -8.56 -5.65 -6.95
C ALA A 117 -7.30 -5.59 -7.83
N MET A 118 -6.70 -6.75 -8.13
CA MET A 118 -5.58 -6.87 -9.05
C MET A 118 -5.95 -6.54 -10.49
N THR A 119 -7.09 -7.07 -10.96
CA THR A 119 -7.61 -6.83 -12.31
C THR A 119 -7.88 -5.34 -12.54
N LEU A 120 -8.47 -4.68 -11.53
CA LEU A 120 -8.74 -3.25 -11.53
C LEU A 120 -7.49 -2.39 -11.25
N LYS A 121 -6.34 -3.01 -10.99
CA LYS A 121 -5.07 -2.35 -10.65
C LYS A 121 -5.20 -1.37 -9.48
N ARG A 122 -6.08 -1.65 -8.50
CA ARG A 122 -6.32 -0.73 -7.37
C ARG A 122 -5.05 -0.46 -6.55
N TYR A 123 -4.14 -1.43 -6.50
CA TYR A 123 -2.84 -1.30 -5.85
C TYR A 123 -1.91 -0.24 -6.49
N SER A 124 -2.14 0.21 -7.72
CA SER A 124 -1.31 1.27 -8.31
C SER A 124 -1.48 2.63 -7.64
N LEU A 125 -2.57 2.83 -6.88
CA LEU A 125 -2.72 4.02 -6.05
C LEU A 125 -1.55 4.20 -5.10
N VAL A 126 -0.98 3.10 -4.57
CA VAL A 126 0.17 3.14 -3.66
C VAL A 126 1.36 3.84 -4.32
N GLU A 127 1.63 3.58 -5.60
CA GLU A 127 2.73 4.23 -6.31
C GLU A 127 2.54 5.74 -6.44
N VAL A 128 1.30 6.17 -6.69
CA VAL A 128 0.94 7.58 -6.82
C VAL A 128 1.13 8.29 -5.48
N LEU A 129 0.55 7.73 -4.42
CA LEU A 129 0.65 8.29 -3.06
C LEU A 129 2.10 8.36 -2.58
N THR A 130 2.89 7.31 -2.83
CA THR A 130 4.31 7.30 -2.46
C THR A 130 5.08 8.45 -3.12
N LYS A 131 4.87 8.69 -4.42
CA LYS A 131 5.53 9.81 -5.13
C LYS A 131 5.10 11.16 -4.58
N GLU A 132 3.80 11.34 -4.32
CA GLU A 132 3.26 12.57 -3.74
C GLU A 132 3.84 12.85 -2.35
N TRP A 133 3.85 11.85 -1.48
CA TRP A 133 4.33 11.98 -0.11
C TRP A 133 5.84 12.19 -0.01
N VAL A 134 6.64 11.49 -0.83
CA VAL A 134 8.10 11.71 -0.90
C VAL A 134 8.40 13.12 -1.43
N SER A 135 7.64 13.62 -2.39
CA SER A 135 7.78 15.00 -2.87
C SER A 135 7.49 16.02 -1.77
N ARG A 136 6.46 15.81 -0.94
CA ARG A 136 6.15 16.68 0.21
C ARG A 136 7.27 16.73 1.22
N LEU A 137 7.85 15.58 1.57
CA LEU A 137 9.00 15.50 2.46
C LEU A 137 10.20 16.31 1.94
N THR A 138 10.41 16.30 0.61
CA THR A 138 11.52 17.01 -0.04
C THR A 138 11.27 18.53 -0.15
N ASN A 139 10.02 18.95 -0.32
CA ASN A 139 9.67 20.37 -0.41
C ASN A 139 9.82 21.15 0.91
N LEU A 140 9.92 20.46 2.05
CA LEU A 140 10.24 21.06 3.36
C LEU A 140 11.69 21.57 3.48
N GLU A 141 12.57 21.20 2.55
CA GLU A 141 13.99 21.57 2.55
C GLU A 141 14.28 22.88 1.77
N LYS A 142 13.25 23.56 1.27
CA LYS A 142 13.34 24.86 0.60
C LYS A 142 12.63 25.95 1.40
#